data_AF-A0A2E6N112-F1
#
_entry.id   AF-A0A2E6N112-F1
#
_cell.length_a   1.000
_cell.length_b   1.000
_cell.length_c   1.000
_cell.angle_alpha   90.00
_cell.angle_beta   90.00
_cell.angle_gamma   90.00
#
_symmetry.space_group_name_H-M   'P 1'
#
loop_
_entity.id
_entity.type
_entity.pdbx_description
1 polymer ?
#
loop_
_entity_poly.entity_id
_entity_poly.type
_entity_poly.pdbx_seq_one_letter_code
_entity_poly.pdbx_strand_id
1 'polypeptide(L)'
;MHANVQLRILPILLALVFIANVELANAIQHDSTSPAFTAAVEQLNEEVQQLSLRSPNTQRDFIAAVSLMNYIQRNVSPLRYSVLAAAKKPLPTSVNQCLTSGAGICGSQVACFLQLALPLKLRVRPVEIYFHGATPNENSSHIGVEVFFDNRWNFFDVTWGTYFQQENQTISFADVRKAGPQSRRWAVTNQTDQWFLHWKRAGLDPLTYIDAPQIDILYGREGTIRIHQNPDTAGSTTEAEFKPVHQPTFIGLNSLNPDYGAVAITLMDIPANKQQFVIDVSGTAGKGKLVIAQSDQLVTVQIESLKTGENSIRLPFQLTDGNLSITLKMVKPRQIGYVVYSKIVIR
;
A
#
# COMPACT_ATOMS: atom_id res chain seq x y z
N MET A 1 -14.27 -10.96 -46.18
CA MET A 1 -14.27 -11.90 -45.04
C MET A 1 -13.12 -11.54 -44.11
N HIS A 2 -13.33 -10.55 -43.23
CA HIS A 2 -12.41 -10.25 -42.14
C HIS A 2 -13.10 -10.70 -40.85
N ALA A 3 -12.59 -11.80 -40.28
CA ALA A 3 -13.08 -12.32 -39.03
C ALA A 3 -12.75 -11.30 -37.92
N ASN A 4 -13.82 -10.70 -37.39
CA ASN A 4 -13.84 -9.99 -36.13
C ASN A 4 -13.37 -10.92 -35.00
N VAL A 5 -12.07 -10.92 -34.72
CA VAL A 5 -11.55 -11.36 -33.43
C VAL A 5 -11.67 -10.16 -32.50
N GLN A 6 -12.90 -9.87 -32.04
CA GLN A 6 -13.08 -9.15 -30.79
C GLN A 6 -12.51 -10.07 -29.70
N LEU A 7 -11.22 -9.91 -29.38
CA LEU A 7 -10.71 -10.29 -28.08
C LEU A 7 -11.61 -9.57 -27.08
N ARG A 8 -12.54 -10.30 -26.48
CA ARG A 8 -13.20 -9.88 -25.25
C ARG A 8 -12.09 -9.67 -24.25
N ILE A 9 -11.69 -8.40 -24.08
CA ILE A 9 -10.90 -7.93 -22.97
C ILE A 9 -11.81 -8.12 -21.76
N LEU A 10 -11.82 -9.35 -21.24
CA LEU A 10 -12.29 -9.58 -19.89
C LEU A 10 -11.39 -8.70 -19.02
N PRO A 11 -11.92 -7.77 -18.21
CA PRO A 11 -11.10 -7.09 -17.25
C PRO A 11 -10.56 -8.21 -16.35
N ILE A 12 -9.28 -8.54 -16.53
CA ILE A 12 -8.55 -9.26 -15.50
C ILE A 12 -8.49 -8.23 -14.38
N LEU A 13 -9.54 -8.25 -13.54
CA LEU A 13 -9.51 -7.63 -12.23
C LEU A 13 -8.17 -8.06 -11.63
N LEU A 14 -7.35 -7.06 -11.31
CA LEU A 14 -6.10 -7.25 -10.59
C LEU A 14 -6.46 -7.77 -9.20
N ALA A 15 -6.73 -9.07 -9.12
CA ALA A 15 -7.01 -9.77 -7.89
C ALA A 15 -5.69 -10.04 -7.16
N LEU A 16 -5.72 -9.83 -5.85
CA LEU A 16 -4.74 -10.22 -4.83
C LEU A 16 -3.54 -9.29 -4.62
N VAL A 17 -3.78 -8.20 -3.89
CA VAL A 17 -2.81 -7.74 -2.87
C VAL A 17 -3.27 -8.33 -1.54
N PHE A 18 -2.92 -9.58 -1.29
CA PHE A 18 -3.11 -10.23 0.01
C PHE A 18 -1.94 -11.16 0.30
N ILE A 19 -1.48 -11.10 1.56
CA ILE A 19 -0.37 -11.84 2.18
C ILE A 19 1.00 -11.24 1.76
N ALA A 20 1.81 -10.61 2.63
CA ALA A 20 2.23 -11.06 3.94
C ALA A 20 2.57 -9.87 4.87
N ASN A 21 1.81 -9.68 5.96
CA ASN A 21 2.14 -8.68 6.99
C ASN A 21 2.68 -9.27 8.30
N VAL A 22 2.71 -10.61 8.44
CA VAL A 22 3.24 -11.28 9.64
C VAL A 22 4.63 -11.91 9.40
N GLU A 23 4.98 -12.22 8.15
CA GLU A 23 6.30 -12.77 7.78
C GLU A 23 7.36 -11.71 7.46
N LEU A 24 7.02 -10.43 7.32
CA LEU A 24 7.96 -9.42 6.82
C LEU A 24 9.23 -9.32 7.69
N ALA A 25 9.15 -9.41 9.02
CA ALA A 25 10.33 -9.27 9.87
C ALA A 25 11.33 -10.45 9.78
N ASN A 26 10.85 -11.70 9.68
CA ASN A 26 11.70 -12.87 9.48
C ASN A 26 12.11 -13.06 8.01
N ALA A 27 11.25 -12.68 7.06
CA ALA A 27 11.52 -12.69 5.64
C ALA A 27 12.56 -11.63 5.23
N ILE A 28 12.58 -10.44 5.87
CA ILE A 28 13.59 -9.41 5.61
C ILE A 28 15.01 -9.92 5.92
N GLN A 29 15.20 -10.68 7.01
CA GLN A 29 16.52 -11.25 7.30
C GLN A 29 16.91 -12.34 6.29
N HIS A 30 15.99 -13.24 5.91
CA HIS A 30 16.28 -14.36 5.02
C HIS A 30 16.39 -13.95 3.52
N ASP A 31 15.74 -12.86 3.11
CA ASP A 31 15.82 -12.33 1.73
C ASP A 31 17.11 -11.53 1.50
N SER A 32 17.64 -10.88 2.54
CA SER A 32 18.82 -9.98 2.47
C SER A 32 20.16 -10.67 2.20
N THR A 33 20.22 -11.99 2.25
CA THR A 33 21.44 -12.79 2.03
C THR A 33 21.39 -13.64 0.76
N SER A 34 20.34 -13.51 -0.05
CA SER A 34 20.20 -14.30 -1.26
C SER A 34 21.20 -13.85 -2.35
N PRO A 35 21.67 -14.75 -3.22
CA PRO A 35 22.56 -14.37 -4.33
C PRO A 35 21.95 -13.30 -5.25
N ALA A 36 20.64 -13.35 -5.50
CA ALA A 36 19.94 -12.37 -6.32
C ALA A 36 19.91 -10.98 -5.65
N PHE A 37 19.70 -10.93 -4.33
CA PHE A 37 19.74 -9.69 -3.57
C PHE A 37 21.15 -9.10 -3.54
N THR A 38 22.17 -9.90 -3.22
CA THR A 38 23.57 -9.46 -3.19
C THR A 38 24.02 -8.90 -4.53
N ALA A 39 23.74 -9.62 -5.64
CA ALA A 39 24.08 -9.15 -6.98
C ALA A 39 23.37 -7.83 -7.35
N ALA A 40 22.10 -7.68 -6.95
CA ALA A 40 21.36 -6.43 -7.13
C ALA A 40 22.02 -5.26 -6.40
N VAL A 41 22.42 -5.48 -5.14
CA VAL A 41 23.08 -4.46 -4.31
C VAL A 41 24.45 -4.07 -4.87
N GLU A 42 25.25 -5.03 -5.31
CA GLU A 42 26.56 -4.78 -5.95
C GLU A 42 26.39 -3.93 -7.20
N GLN A 43 25.52 -4.35 -8.12
CA GLN A 43 25.23 -3.60 -9.35
C GLN A 43 24.75 -2.17 -9.07
N LEU A 44 23.83 -2.00 -8.12
CA LEU A 44 23.31 -0.68 -7.75
C LEU A 44 24.40 0.21 -7.14
N ASN A 45 25.27 -0.32 -6.29
CA ASN A 45 26.37 0.45 -5.72
C ASN A 45 27.34 0.94 -6.80
N GLU A 46 27.70 0.06 -7.75
CA GLU A 46 28.56 0.43 -8.88
C GLU A 46 27.92 1.52 -9.75
N GLU A 47 26.63 1.36 -10.10
CA GLU A 47 25.89 2.32 -10.90
C GLU A 47 25.81 3.69 -10.21
N VAL A 48 25.42 3.71 -8.92
CA VAL A 48 25.31 4.93 -8.13
C VAL A 48 26.66 5.62 -7.99
N GLN A 49 27.74 4.85 -7.75
CA GLN A 49 29.09 5.41 -7.66
C GLN A 49 29.52 6.05 -8.98
N GLN A 50 29.37 5.34 -10.11
CA GLN A 50 29.75 5.85 -11.43
C GLN A 50 28.96 7.10 -11.82
N LEU A 51 27.65 7.10 -11.61
CA LEU A 51 26.79 8.23 -11.93
C LEU A 51 27.07 9.44 -11.03
N SER A 52 27.33 9.21 -9.73
CA SER A 52 27.68 10.28 -8.79
C SER A 52 28.99 10.96 -9.18
N LEU A 53 30.00 10.20 -9.61
CA LEU A 53 31.28 10.75 -10.08
C LEU A 53 31.11 11.61 -11.35
N ARG A 54 30.20 11.23 -12.25
CA ARG A 54 29.98 11.91 -13.53
C ARG A 54 28.95 13.04 -13.45
N SER A 55 28.20 13.13 -12.35
CA SER A 55 27.14 14.13 -12.15
C SER A 55 27.34 14.86 -10.81
N PRO A 56 28.46 15.59 -10.63
CA PRO A 56 28.84 16.14 -9.32
C PRO A 56 27.86 17.18 -8.74
N ASN A 57 27.00 17.76 -9.58
CA ASN A 57 25.99 18.73 -9.16
C ASN A 57 24.63 18.09 -8.84
N THR A 58 24.52 16.76 -8.95
CA THR A 58 23.29 16.02 -8.65
C THR A 58 23.44 15.30 -7.32
N GLN A 59 22.43 15.40 -6.47
CA GLN A 59 22.46 14.73 -5.16
C GLN A 59 22.56 13.20 -5.33
N ARG A 60 23.48 12.58 -4.58
CA ARG A 60 23.67 11.12 -4.58
C ARG A 60 22.37 10.38 -4.30
N ASP A 61 21.56 10.86 -3.36
CA ASP A 61 20.32 10.19 -2.97
C ASP A 61 19.27 10.21 -4.08
N PHE A 62 19.22 11.28 -4.87
CA PHE A 62 18.40 11.32 -6.08
C PHE A 62 18.91 10.32 -7.13
N ILE A 63 20.23 10.28 -7.38
CA ILE A 63 20.84 9.30 -8.30
C ILE A 63 20.49 7.87 -7.85
N ALA A 64 20.67 7.57 -6.56
CA ALA A 64 20.37 6.27 -5.99
C ALA A 64 18.89 5.90 -6.06
N ALA A 65 17.98 6.84 -5.80
CA ALA A 65 16.54 6.61 -5.92
C ALA A 65 16.14 6.29 -7.37
N VAL A 66 16.65 7.06 -8.35
CA VAL A 66 16.36 6.83 -9.78
C VAL A 66 16.99 5.54 -10.29
N SER A 67 18.25 5.26 -9.95
CA SER A 67 18.92 3.99 -10.30
C SER A 67 18.16 2.79 -9.73
N LEU A 68 17.72 2.86 -8.47
CA LEU A 68 16.96 1.81 -7.84
C LEU A 68 15.57 1.60 -8.48
N MET A 69 14.84 2.69 -8.76
CA MET A 69 13.57 2.63 -9.49
C MET A 69 13.74 1.96 -10.86
N ASN A 70 14.74 2.40 -11.64
CA ASN A 70 15.01 1.87 -12.97
C ASN A 70 15.46 0.40 -12.92
N TYR A 71 16.28 0.03 -11.94
CA TYR A 71 16.68 -1.35 -11.72
C TYR A 71 15.46 -2.25 -11.49
N ILE A 72 14.53 -1.82 -10.62
CA ILE A 72 13.33 -2.59 -10.31
C ILE A 72 12.41 -2.67 -11.51
N GLN A 73 12.17 -1.58 -12.23
CA GLN A 73 11.37 -1.63 -13.46
C GLN A 73 11.92 -2.62 -14.49
N ARG A 74 13.24 -2.62 -14.67
CA ARG A 74 13.91 -3.50 -15.64
C ARG A 74 13.86 -4.97 -15.23
N ASN A 75 14.00 -5.25 -13.93
CA ASN A 75 14.23 -6.61 -13.45
C ASN A 75 13.01 -7.26 -12.81
N VAL A 76 12.06 -6.50 -12.24
CA VAL A 76 10.88 -7.00 -11.53
C VAL A 76 9.64 -6.46 -12.24
N SER A 77 9.13 -7.21 -13.22
CA SER A 77 8.13 -6.71 -14.18
C SER A 77 6.68 -7.08 -13.81
N PRO A 78 5.75 -6.11 -13.84
CA PRO A 78 4.31 -6.39 -13.72
C PRO A 78 3.78 -7.20 -14.91
N LEU A 79 4.27 -6.95 -16.12
CA LEU A 79 3.91 -7.73 -17.30
C LEU A 79 4.29 -9.21 -17.11
N ARG A 80 5.49 -9.49 -16.58
CA ARG A 80 5.91 -10.87 -16.30
C ARG A 80 5.04 -11.52 -15.21
N TYR A 81 4.67 -10.76 -14.18
CA TYR A 81 3.73 -11.22 -13.17
C TYR A 81 2.38 -11.60 -13.79
N SER A 82 1.81 -10.76 -14.65
CA SER A 82 0.56 -11.05 -15.36
C SER A 82 0.66 -12.30 -16.24
N VAL A 83 1.78 -12.53 -16.92
CA VAL A 83 2.02 -13.75 -17.70
C VAL A 83 2.06 -15.00 -16.80
N LEU A 84 2.72 -14.93 -15.65
CA LEU A 84 2.74 -16.04 -14.68
C LEU A 84 1.33 -16.33 -14.15
N ALA A 85 0.58 -15.28 -13.79
CA ALA A 85 -0.79 -15.39 -13.30
C ALA A 85 -1.73 -16.01 -14.34
N ALA A 86 -1.67 -15.55 -15.59
CA ALA A 86 -2.45 -16.10 -16.69
C ALA A 86 -2.10 -17.58 -16.96
N ALA A 87 -0.83 -17.94 -16.79
CA ALA A 87 -0.35 -19.32 -16.90
C ALA A 87 -0.62 -20.17 -15.64
N LYS A 88 -1.29 -19.62 -14.61
CA LYS A 88 -1.55 -20.27 -13.31
C LYS A 88 -0.27 -20.80 -12.64
N LYS A 89 0.87 -20.14 -12.86
CA LYS A 89 2.15 -20.46 -12.22
C LYS A 89 2.21 -19.83 -10.82
N PRO A 90 3.05 -20.36 -9.91
CA PRO A 90 3.29 -19.73 -8.62
C PRO A 90 3.73 -18.28 -8.79
N LEU A 91 3.10 -17.38 -8.04
CA LEU A 91 3.41 -15.95 -8.03
C LEU A 91 4.42 -15.66 -6.92
N PRO A 92 5.38 -14.74 -7.14
CA PRO A 92 6.37 -14.43 -6.12
C PRO A 92 5.72 -13.73 -4.93
N THR A 93 6.08 -14.19 -3.72
CA THR A 93 5.53 -13.72 -2.44
C THR A 93 6.58 -13.07 -1.54
N SER A 94 7.86 -13.14 -1.92
CA SER A 94 8.99 -12.50 -1.22
C SER A 94 9.84 -11.64 -2.15
N VAL A 95 10.70 -10.78 -1.60
CA VAL A 95 11.60 -9.94 -2.39
C VAL A 95 12.60 -10.79 -3.16
N ASN A 96 13.15 -11.83 -2.54
CA ASN A 96 14.05 -12.75 -3.23
C ASN A 96 13.36 -13.48 -4.39
N GLN A 97 12.10 -13.92 -4.20
CA GLN A 97 11.34 -14.54 -5.28
C GLN A 97 11.05 -13.54 -6.41
N CYS A 98 10.76 -12.28 -6.10
CA CYS A 98 10.56 -11.23 -7.10
C CYS A 98 11.83 -10.99 -7.92
N LEU A 99 12.98 -10.85 -7.25
CA LEU A 99 14.29 -10.66 -7.91
C LEU A 99 14.68 -11.88 -8.75
N THR A 100 14.47 -13.10 -8.23
CA THR A 100 14.83 -14.35 -8.94
C THR A 100 13.92 -14.62 -10.13
N SER A 101 12.60 -14.47 -9.95
CA SER A 101 11.61 -14.73 -11.01
C SER A 101 11.47 -13.56 -11.97
N GLY A 102 12.02 -12.39 -11.64
CA GLY A 102 11.86 -11.15 -12.38
C GLY A 102 10.42 -10.65 -12.53
N ALA A 103 9.52 -11.08 -11.64
CA ALA A 103 8.10 -10.78 -11.68
C ALA A 103 7.67 -10.06 -10.41
N GLY A 104 6.82 -9.04 -10.53
CA GLY A 104 6.25 -8.35 -9.39
C GLY A 104 5.29 -7.23 -9.79
N ILE A 105 4.38 -6.87 -8.90
CA ILE A 105 3.41 -5.78 -9.06
C ILE A 105 3.77 -4.63 -8.09
N CYS A 106 2.97 -3.57 -8.05
CA CYS A 106 3.28 -2.36 -7.26
C CYS A 106 3.72 -2.64 -5.82
N GLY A 107 2.97 -3.45 -5.07
CA GLY A 107 3.33 -3.83 -3.70
C GLY A 107 4.68 -4.53 -3.57
N SER A 108 4.96 -5.51 -4.45
CA SER A 108 6.20 -6.27 -4.37
C SER A 108 7.41 -5.52 -4.95
N GLN A 109 7.20 -4.66 -5.95
CA GLN A 109 8.21 -3.73 -6.45
C GLN A 109 8.63 -2.71 -5.38
N VAL A 110 7.67 -2.14 -4.67
CA VAL A 110 7.95 -1.26 -3.52
C VAL A 110 8.66 -2.04 -2.42
N ALA A 111 8.28 -3.29 -2.13
CA ALA A 111 9.02 -4.12 -1.18
C ALA A 111 10.49 -4.34 -1.59
N CYS A 112 10.75 -4.62 -2.88
CA CYS A 112 12.11 -4.70 -3.42
C CYS A 112 12.86 -3.36 -3.24
N PHE A 113 12.21 -2.23 -3.54
CA PHE A 113 12.79 -0.90 -3.38
C PHE A 113 13.20 -0.66 -1.93
N LEU A 114 12.29 -0.86 -0.98
CA LEU A 114 12.54 -0.60 0.43
C LEU A 114 13.69 -1.45 0.99
N GLN A 115 13.82 -2.72 0.57
CA GLN A 115 14.92 -3.58 1.03
C GLN A 115 16.26 -3.22 0.39
N LEU A 116 16.31 -2.97 -0.92
CA LEU A 116 17.54 -2.60 -1.64
C LEU A 116 18.01 -1.18 -1.31
N ALA A 117 17.12 -0.30 -0.85
CA ALA A 117 17.46 1.05 -0.39
C ALA A 117 18.32 1.07 0.88
N LEU A 118 18.18 0.06 1.76
CA LEU A 118 18.92 -0.03 3.02
C LEU A 118 20.45 -0.05 2.84
N PRO A 119 21.05 -0.95 2.04
CA PRO A 119 22.49 -0.93 1.80
C PRO A 119 22.98 0.32 1.07
N LEU A 120 22.10 1.00 0.31
CA LEU A 120 22.39 2.29 -0.33
C LEU A 120 22.33 3.49 0.64
N LYS A 121 21.93 3.24 1.90
CA LYS A 121 21.77 4.21 2.99
C LYS A 121 20.68 5.26 2.72
N LEU A 122 19.67 4.90 1.94
CA LEU A 122 18.53 5.78 1.70
C LEU A 122 17.52 5.65 2.85
N ARG A 123 17.06 6.80 3.35
CA ARG A 123 15.89 6.88 4.24
C ARG A 123 14.63 6.88 3.39
N VAL A 124 13.83 5.82 3.51
CA VAL A 124 12.71 5.56 2.61
C VAL A 124 11.45 5.15 3.37
N ARG A 125 10.28 5.49 2.83
CA ARG A 125 8.98 5.03 3.32
C ARG A 125 8.03 4.71 2.18
N PRO A 126 7.12 3.73 2.32
CA PRO A 126 6.06 3.53 1.35
C PRO A 126 5.05 4.68 1.38
N VAL A 127 4.41 4.93 0.24
CA VAL A 127 3.20 5.76 0.15
C VAL A 127 2.12 4.90 -0.47
N GLU A 128 1.16 4.48 0.35
CA GLU A 128 0.05 3.62 -0.07
C GLU A 128 -1.17 4.50 -0.37
N ILE A 129 -1.82 4.24 -1.49
CA ILE A 129 -2.91 5.05 -2.03
C ILE A 129 -4.09 4.12 -2.28
N TYR A 130 -5.23 4.40 -1.65
CA TYR A 130 -6.43 3.59 -1.76
C TYR A 130 -7.52 4.42 -2.43
N PHE A 131 -7.96 4.00 -3.61
CA PHE A 131 -9.02 4.64 -4.38
C PHE A 131 -10.37 4.08 -3.97
N HIS A 132 -11.31 4.98 -3.70
CA HIS A 132 -12.70 4.60 -3.46
C HIS A 132 -13.46 4.65 -4.78
N GLY A 133 -14.08 3.53 -5.14
CA GLY A 133 -15.04 3.46 -6.25
C GLY A 133 -16.43 3.94 -5.82
N ALA A 134 -17.41 3.82 -6.72
CA ALA A 134 -18.80 4.13 -6.34
C ALA A 134 -19.35 3.10 -5.33
N THR A 135 -18.81 1.88 -5.38
CA THR A 135 -19.06 0.80 -4.43
C THR A 135 -17.73 0.24 -3.91
N PRO A 136 -17.70 -0.40 -2.71
CA PRO A 136 -16.48 -1.04 -2.20
C PRO A 136 -15.84 -2.05 -3.17
N ASN A 137 -16.64 -2.74 -3.98
CA ASN A 137 -16.13 -3.71 -4.96
C ASN A 137 -15.37 -3.07 -6.14
N GLU A 138 -15.52 -1.75 -6.33
CA GLU A 138 -14.78 -0.96 -7.30
C GLU A 138 -13.54 -0.28 -6.71
N ASN A 139 -13.29 -0.46 -5.40
CA ASN A 139 -12.08 0.06 -4.78
C ASN A 139 -10.84 -0.53 -5.45
N SER A 140 -9.77 0.25 -5.50
CA SER A 140 -8.47 -0.21 -5.96
C SER A 140 -7.37 0.43 -5.14
N SER A 141 -6.12 0.04 -5.37
CA SER A 141 -4.99 0.65 -4.67
C SER A 141 -3.73 0.69 -5.52
N HIS A 142 -2.84 1.58 -5.13
CA HIS A 142 -1.51 1.73 -5.69
C HIS A 142 -0.53 2.05 -4.56
N ILE A 143 0.75 1.84 -4.81
CA ILE A 143 1.80 2.11 -3.83
C ILE A 143 3.05 2.57 -4.54
N GLY A 144 3.64 3.66 -4.03
CA GLY A 144 4.95 4.16 -4.40
C GLY A 144 5.86 4.28 -3.18
N VAL A 145 6.96 5.00 -3.35
CA VAL A 145 7.91 5.28 -2.26
C VAL A 145 8.19 6.77 -2.16
N GLU A 146 8.45 7.22 -0.95
CA GLU A 146 9.14 8.49 -0.72
C GLU A 146 10.56 8.24 -0.23
N VAL A 147 11.50 9.00 -0.78
CA VAL A 147 12.90 9.03 -0.37
C VAL A 147 13.20 10.38 0.28
N PHE A 148 13.80 10.38 1.45
CA PHE A 148 14.14 11.60 2.18
C PHE A 148 15.54 12.08 1.75
N PHE A 149 15.59 13.23 1.08
CA PHE A 149 16.82 13.95 0.74
C PHE A 149 16.48 15.44 0.60
N ASP A 150 17.49 16.31 0.67
CA ASP A 150 17.30 17.77 0.68
C ASP A 150 16.31 18.25 1.76
N ASN A 151 16.37 17.62 2.94
CA ASN A 151 15.47 17.87 4.08
C ASN A 151 13.97 17.73 3.79
N ARG A 152 13.58 17.00 2.73
CA ARG A 152 12.18 16.76 2.37
C ARG A 152 11.95 15.34 1.85
N TRP A 153 10.68 14.94 1.82
CA TRP A 153 10.27 13.72 1.15
C TRP A 153 10.07 13.96 -0.34
N ASN A 154 10.46 12.98 -1.16
CA ASN A 154 10.41 13.04 -2.61
C ASN A 154 9.77 11.75 -3.14
N PHE A 155 8.70 11.86 -3.91
CA PHE A 155 7.90 10.71 -4.34
C PHE A 155 8.41 10.08 -5.65
N PHE A 156 8.47 8.75 -5.64
CA PHE A 156 8.81 7.90 -6.77
C PHE A 156 7.78 6.78 -6.88
N ASP A 157 7.11 6.73 -8.02
CA ASP A 157 6.29 5.61 -8.43
C ASP A 157 7.18 4.57 -9.10
N VAL A 158 7.50 3.52 -8.35
CA VAL A 158 8.42 2.46 -8.80
C VAL A 158 7.82 1.67 -9.96
N THR A 159 6.50 1.48 -9.97
CA THR A 159 5.82 0.69 -11.00
C THR A 159 5.81 1.40 -12.33
N TRP A 160 5.44 2.68 -12.33
CA TRP A 160 5.38 3.47 -13.57
C TRP A 160 6.68 4.16 -13.91
N GLY A 161 7.70 4.10 -13.04
CA GLY A 161 9.01 4.69 -13.31
C GLY A 161 8.87 6.20 -13.39
N THR A 162 8.07 6.74 -12.48
CA THR A 162 7.63 8.13 -12.50
C THR A 162 8.05 8.82 -11.22
N TYR A 163 8.62 10.00 -11.34
CA TYR A 163 8.74 10.95 -10.24
C TYR A 163 8.22 12.30 -10.70
N PHE A 164 8.01 13.23 -9.77
CA PHE A 164 7.40 14.52 -10.07
C PHE A 164 8.40 15.64 -9.81
N GLN A 165 8.56 16.54 -10.77
CA GLN A 165 9.45 17.69 -10.67
C GLN A 165 8.70 19.01 -10.83
N GLN A 166 8.81 19.86 -9.81
CA GLN A 166 8.38 21.25 -9.85
C GLN A 166 9.61 22.13 -9.67
N GLU A 167 9.82 23.09 -10.58
CA GLU A 167 10.93 24.05 -10.49
C GLU A 167 12.31 23.38 -10.33
N ASN A 168 12.54 22.30 -11.09
CA ASN A 168 13.74 21.45 -11.07
C ASN A 168 13.99 20.70 -9.75
N GLN A 169 13.02 20.67 -8.84
CA GLN A 169 13.09 19.89 -7.61
C GLN A 169 12.10 18.73 -7.67
N THR A 170 12.53 17.55 -7.23
CA THR A 170 11.60 16.45 -6.96
C THR A 170 10.70 16.84 -5.78
N ILE A 171 9.44 16.41 -5.81
CA ILE A 171 8.44 16.81 -4.79
C ILE A 171 7.81 15.60 -4.10
N SER A 172 7.24 15.84 -2.91
CA SER A 172 6.54 14.83 -2.12
C SER A 172 5.21 14.44 -2.77
N PHE A 173 4.63 13.30 -2.38
CA PHE A 173 3.30 12.93 -2.88
C PHE A 173 2.22 13.89 -2.36
N ALA A 174 2.42 14.43 -1.15
CA ALA A 174 1.53 15.45 -0.59
C ALA A 174 1.49 16.72 -1.48
N ASP A 175 2.64 17.15 -2.00
CA ASP A 175 2.73 18.29 -2.92
C ASP A 175 2.08 17.98 -4.27
N VAL A 176 2.30 16.78 -4.81
CA VAL A 176 1.63 16.29 -6.03
C VAL A 176 0.10 16.36 -5.89
N ARG A 177 -0.43 15.86 -4.76
CA ARG A 177 -1.86 15.85 -4.45
C ARG A 177 -2.42 17.25 -4.21
N LYS A 178 -1.69 18.12 -3.51
CA LYS A 178 -2.10 19.50 -3.25
C LYS A 178 -2.26 20.30 -4.55
N ALA A 179 -1.40 20.05 -5.53
CA ALA A 179 -1.47 20.69 -6.85
C ALA A 179 -2.57 20.11 -7.77
N GLY A 180 -3.13 18.94 -7.42
CA GLY A 180 -4.22 18.31 -8.17
C GLY A 180 -3.85 18.01 -9.63
N PRO A 181 -4.80 18.12 -10.58
CA PRO A 181 -4.58 17.74 -11.98
C PRO A 181 -3.38 18.42 -12.66
N GLN A 182 -2.99 19.62 -12.21
CA GLN A 182 -1.84 20.34 -12.75
C GLN A 182 -0.54 19.56 -12.59
N SER A 183 -0.38 18.77 -11.51
CA SER A 183 0.86 18.05 -11.24
C SER A 183 1.15 16.94 -12.24
N ARG A 184 0.18 16.54 -13.08
CA ARG A 184 0.41 15.64 -14.21
C ARG A 184 1.52 16.13 -15.15
N ARG A 185 1.63 17.46 -15.36
CA ARG A 185 2.66 18.05 -16.23
C ARG A 185 4.06 18.01 -15.63
N TRP A 186 4.16 17.72 -14.33
CA TRP A 186 5.41 17.58 -13.58
C TRP A 186 5.94 16.15 -13.60
N ALA A 187 5.17 15.19 -14.11
CA ALA A 187 5.57 13.79 -14.17
C ALA A 187 6.74 13.61 -15.16
N VAL A 188 7.84 13.09 -14.65
CA VAL A 188 8.95 12.56 -15.43
C VAL A 188 8.82 11.04 -15.40
N THR A 189 8.41 10.46 -16.52
CA THR A 189 8.01 9.04 -16.62
C THR A 189 8.84 8.29 -17.65
N ASN A 190 9.22 7.05 -17.35
CA ASN A 190 9.73 6.12 -18.35
C ASN A 190 8.61 5.65 -19.31
N GLN A 191 8.30 6.47 -20.31
CA GLN A 191 7.20 6.20 -21.26
C GLN A 191 7.49 5.07 -22.26
N THR A 192 8.70 4.51 -22.26
CA THR A 192 9.08 3.40 -23.15
C THR A 192 8.83 2.02 -22.54
N ASP A 193 8.51 1.97 -21.24
CA ASP A 193 8.14 0.73 -20.57
C ASP A 193 6.89 0.10 -21.22
N GLN A 194 6.97 -1.19 -21.55
CA GLN A 194 5.89 -1.87 -22.27
C GLN A 194 4.65 -2.09 -21.41
N TRP A 195 4.80 -2.20 -20.09
CA TRP A 195 3.64 -2.31 -19.19
C TRP A 195 2.88 -0.98 -19.13
N PHE A 196 3.59 0.14 -18.98
CA PHE A 196 3.03 1.49 -19.05
C PHE A 196 2.30 1.74 -20.38
N LEU A 197 2.95 1.41 -21.51
CA LEU A 197 2.34 1.54 -22.83
C LEU A 197 1.13 0.63 -23.02
N HIS A 198 1.19 -0.61 -22.54
CA HIS A 198 0.07 -1.55 -22.58
C HIS A 198 -1.14 -1.01 -21.81
N TRP A 199 -0.91 -0.50 -20.59
CA TRP A 199 -1.95 0.11 -19.75
C TRP A 199 -2.64 1.28 -20.46
N LYS A 200 -1.87 2.20 -21.03
CA LYS A 200 -2.40 3.33 -21.81
C LYS A 200 -3.17 2.87 -23.07
N ARG A 201 -2.65 1.88 -23.81
CA ARG A 201 -3.33 1.32 -25.00
C ARG A 201 -4.65 0.64 -24.63
N ALA A 202 -4.78 0.13 -23.41
CA ALA A 202 -6.03 -0.40 -22.87
C ALA A 202 -7.02 0.69 -22.43
N GLY A 203 -6.67 1.98 -22.60
CA GLY A 203 -7.52 3.11 -22.20
C GLY A 203 -7.47 3.42 -20.70
N LEU A 204 -6.53 2.83 -19.96
CA LEU A 204 -6.36 3.06 -18.53
C LEU A 204 -5.35 4.18 -18.27
N ASP A 205 -5.54 4.92 -17.17
CA ASP A 205 -4.60 5.98 -16.74
C ASP A 205 -3.65 5.44 -15.65
N PRO A 206 -2.33 5.30 -15.93
CA PRO A 206 -1.35 4.89 -14.93
C PRO A 206 -1.25 5.87 -13.75
N LEU A 207 -1.57 7.15 -13.98
CA LEU A 207 -1.42 8.22 -13.01
C LEU A 207 -2.77 8.68 -12.45
N THR A 208 -3.79 7.81 -12.50
CA THR A 208 -5.15 8.12 -12.00
C THR A 208 -5.16 8.60 -10.56
N TYR A 209 -4.14 8.25 -9.77
CA TYR A 209 -4.02 8.61 -8.37
C TYR A 209 -3.72 10.09 -8.11
N ILE A 210 -3.28 10.83 -9.12
CA ILE A 210 -2.95 12.25 -8.98
C ILE A 210 -4.18 13.07 -8.64
N ASP A 211 -5.32 12.75 -9.24
CA ASP A 211 -6.54 13.52 -9.14
C ASP A 211 -7.80 12.68 -8.91
N ALA A 212 -7.64 11.41 -8.53
CA ALA A 212 -8.73 10.61 -7.98
C ALA A 212 -9.43 11.39 -6.85
N PRO A 213 -10.77 11.48 -6.90
CA PRO A 213 -11.54 12.39 -6.03
C PRO A 213 -11.59 11.89 -4.58
N GLN A 214 -11.70 10.57 -4.39
CA GLN A 214 -11.82 9.94 -3.09
C GLN A 214 -10.67 8.96 -2.91
N ILE A 215 -9.70 9.36 -2.10
CA ILE A 215 -8.58 8.50 -1.73
C ILE A 215 -8.30 8.55 -0.23
N ASP A 216 -7.77 7.46 0.29
CA ASP A 216 -7.02 7.45 1.54
C ASP A 216 -5.55 7.23 1.24
N ILE A 217 -4.68 7.86 2.03
CA ILE A 217 -3.23 7.77 1.83
C ILE A 217 -2.59 7.36 3.15
N LEU A 218 -1.69 6.39 3.11
CA LEU A 218 -0.81 6.06 4.21
C LEU A 218 0.63 6.43 3.85
N TYR A 219 1.26 7.25 4.67
CA TYR A 219 2.68 7.58 4.54
C TYR A 219 3.45 6.74 5.56
N GLY A 220 4.30 5.82 5.11
CA GLY A 220 4.97 4.91 6.03
C GLY A 220 4.01 4.02 6.82
N ARG A 221 2.90 3.59 6.21
CA ARG A 221 1.83 2.87 6.92
C ARG A 221 1.15 3.67 8.05
N GLU A 222 1.36 4.99 8.09
CA GLU A 222 0.65 5.88 9.01
C GLU A 222 -0.52 6.56 8.32
N GLY A 223 -1.69 6.52 8.95
CA GLY A 223 -2.87 7.24 8.49
C GLY A 223 -4.16 6.50 8.82
N THR A 224 -5.26 6.98 8.24
CA THR A 224 -6.60 6.42 8.46
C THR A 224 -7.19 5.94 7.14
N ILE A 225 -7.74 4.73 7.15
CA ILE A 225 -8.47 4.15 6.01
C ILE A 225 -9.96 4.18 6.29
N ARG A 226 -10.74 4.65 5.34
CA ARG A 226 -12.20 4.61 5.38
C ARG A 226 -12.69 3.31 4.79
N ILE A 227 -13.63 2.65 5.47
CA ILE A 227 -14.27 1.43 4.98
C ILE A 227 -15.77 1.69 4.95
N HIS A 228 -16.34 1.66 3.75
CA HIS A 228 -17.77 1.81 3.54
C HIS A 228 -18.49 0.47 3.74
N GLN A 229 -19.77 0.56 4.10
CA GLN A 229 -20.61 -0.59 4.28
C GLN A 229 -20.72 -1.40 2.98
N ASN A 230 -20.71 -2.73 3.10
CA ASN A 230 -20.93 -3.64 1.99
C ASN A 230 -22.34 -3.41 1.41
N PRO A 231 -22.48 -3.14 0.10
CA PRO A 231 -23.76 -2.90 -0.56
C PRO A 231 -24.79 -3.99 -0.33
N ASP A 232 -24.36 -5.25 -0.21
CA ASP A 232 -25.26 -6.40 0.00
C ASP A 232 -25.96 -6.36 1.36
N THR A 233 -25.40 -5.63 2.32
CA THR A 233 -25.98 -5.40 3.65
C THR A 233 -26.47 -3.96 3.84
N ALA A 234 -26.29 -3.08 2.85
CA ALA A 234 -26.68 -1.68 2.94
C ALA A 234 -28.20 -1.58 3.13
N GLY A 235 -28.63 -0.88 4.20
CA GLY A 235 -30.05 -0.76 4.57
C GLY A 235 -30.62 -1.94 5.36
N SER A 236 -29.82 -2.97 5.66
CA SER A 236 -30.24 -4.02 6.61
C SER A 236 -30.47 -3.42 8.00
N THR A 237 -31.62 -3.73 8.58
CA THR A 237 -31.95 -3.31 9.96
C THR A 237 -31.28 -4.18 11.01
N THR A 238 -30.70 -5.32 10.63
CA THR A 238 -30.13 -6.30 11.56
C THR A 238 -28.62 -6.24 11.61
N GLU A 239 -27.95 -6.01 10.48
CA GLU A 239 -26.48 -6.00 10.44
C GLU A 239 -25.91 -5.09 9.35
N ALA A 240 -24.76 -4.48 9.64
CA ALA A 240 -23.96 -3.76 8.66
C ALA A 240 -22.57 -4.41 8.57
N GLU A 241 -22.22 -4.95 7.40
CA GLU A 241 -20.93 -5.58 7.16
C GLU A 241 -19.95 -4.58 6.52
N PHE A 242 -18.70 -4.62 6.97
CA PHE A 242 -17.59 -3.82 6.50
C PHE A 242 -16.44 -4.75 6.13
N LYS A 243 -16.10 -4.78 4.83
CA LYS A 243 -15.04 -5.62 4.30
C LYS A 243 -14.01 -4.75 3.58
N PRO A 244 -12.72 -4.81 3.95
CA PRO A 244 -11.68 -4.12 3.20
C PRO A 244 -11.55 -4.77 1.81
N VAL A 245 -11.68 -3.97 0.77
CA VAL A 245 -11.49 -4.39 -0.64
C VAL A 245 -10.34 -3.57 -1.19
N HIS A 246 -9.23 -4.25 -1.51
CA HIS A 246 -7.95 -3.63 -1.91
C HIS A 246 -7.34 -2.66 -0.89
N GLN A 247 -7.79 -2.73 0.37
CA GLN A 247 -7.38 -1.91 1.51
C GLN A 247 -6.67 -2.73 2.60
N PRO A 248 -5.99 -2.10 3.57
CA PRO A 248 -5.31 -2.81 4.65
C PRO A 248 -6.27 -3.63 5.51
N THR A 249 -5.81 -4.83 5.84
CA THR A 249 -6.50 -5.77 6.74
C THR A 249 -5.89 -5.80 8.13
N PHE A 250 -5.26 -4.70 8.54
CA PHE A 250 -4.73 -4.59 9.89
C PHE A 250 -4.94 -3.20 10.48
N ILE A 251 -4.97 -3.14 11.82
CA ILE A 251 -5.11 -1.93 12.63
C ILE A 251 -3.93 -1.90 13.60
N GLY A 252 -3.18 -0.78 13.64
CA GLY A 252 -2.05 -0.60 14.55
C GLY A 252 -0.69 -0.44 13.86
N LEU A 253 0.38 -0.56 14.66
CA LEU A 253 1.78 -0.36 14.26
C LEU A 253 2.48 -1.71 14.06
N ASN A 254 2.92 -1.98 12.84
CA ASN A 254 3.58 -3.24 12.47
C ASN A 254 5.09 -3.11 12.18
N SER A 255 5.67 -1.92 12.34
CA SER A 255 7.11 -1.67 12.17
C SER A 255 7.61 -0.69 13.23
N LEU A 256 8.84 -0.89 13.73
CA LEU A 256 9.47 0.06 14.65
C LEU A 256 10.27 1.17 13.95
N ASN A 257 10.37 1.10 12.61
CA ASN A 257 11.07 2.10 11.83
C ASN A 257 10.54 3.52 12.17
N PRO A 258 11.42 4.52 12.41
CA PRO A 258 11.03 5.89 12.73
C PRO A 258 10.03 6.51 11.75
N ASP A 259 10.13 6.14 10.47
CA ASP A 259 9.29 6.65 9.38
C ASP A 259 8.02 5.84 9.17
N TYR A 260 7.75 4.89 10.06
CA TYR A 260 6.53 4.09 10.04
C TYR A 260 5.63 4.45 11.22
N GLY A 261 4.32 4.45 10.95
CA GLY A 261 3.29 4.73 11.94
C GLY A 261 2.16 3.70 11.96
N ALA A 262 1.11 4.01 12.71
CA ALA A 262 -0.02 3.11 12.91
C ALA A 262 -1.12 3.33 11.87
N VAL A 263 -1.72 2.23 11.42
CA VAL A 263 -2.94 2.28 10.61
C VAL A 263 -4.15 2.37 11.54
N ALA A 264 -4.98 3.37 11.30
CA ALA A 264 -6.32 3.51 11.86
C ALA A 264 -7.38 3.21 10.80
N ILE A 265 -8.59 2.88 11.26
CA ILE A 265 -9.74 2.64 10.38
C ILE A 265 -10.90 3.51 10.84
N THR A 266 -11.65 4.04 9.88
CA THR A 266 -12.96 4.62 10.11
C THR A 266 -13.98 3.84 9.31
N LEU A 267 -14.96 3.24 9.98
CA LEU A 267 -16.13 2.69 9.31
C LEU A 267 -17.08 3.83 8.98
N MET A 268 -17.51 3.92 7.73
CA MET A 268 -18.39 4.96 7.22
C MET A 268 -19.84 4.46 7.21
N ASP A 269 -20.81 5.36 7.17
CA ASP A 269 -22.22 5.00 6.93
C ASP A 269 -22.79 3.99 7.95
N ILE A 270 -22.35 4.10 9.21
CA ILE A 270 -22.80 3.27 10.32
C ILE A 270 -24.29 3.53 10.58
N PRO A 271 -25.15 2.50 10.66
CA PRO A 271 -26.55 2.68 11.03
C PRO A 271 -26.73 2.88 12.53
N ALA A 272 -27.68 3.74 12.90
CA ALA A 272 -28.04 4.01 14.29
C ALA A 272 -28.65 2.80 15.03
N ASN A 273 -28.70 2.92 16.36
CA ASN A 273 -29.34 2.01 17.31
C ASN A 273 -28.71 0.61 17.37
N LYS A 274 -27.48 0.47 16.88
CA LYS A 274 -26.64 -0.74 16.98
C LYS A 274 -25.81 -0.72 18.25
N GLN A 275 -25.53 -1.88 18.84
CA GLN A 275 -24.77 -1.98 20.10
C GLN A 275 -23.73 -3.10 20.08
N GLN A 276 -23.69 -3.93 19.05
CA GLN A 276 -22.75 -5.04 18.97
C GLN A 276 -21.74 -4.79 17.86
N PHE A 277 -20.46 -4.83 18.22
CA PHE A 277 -19.34 -4.77 17.30
C PHE A 277 -18.72 -6.17 17.21
N VAL A 278 -18.68 -6.75 16.01
CA VAL A 278 -18.07 -8.05 15.76
C VAL A 278 -16.90 -7.87 14.81
N ILE A 279 -15.71 -8.30 15.21
CA ILE A 279 -14.51 -8.29 14.35
C ILE A 279 -14.05 -9.73 14.13
N ASP A 280 -13.88 -10.12 12.87
CA ASP A 280 -13.29 -11.41 12.51
C ASP A 280 -11.77 -11.24 12.41
N VAL A 281 -11.06 -11.75 13.43
CA VAL A 281 -9.63 -11.57 13.62
C VAL A 281 -8.88 -12.73 12.99
N SER A 282 -7.97 -12.45 12.07
CA SER A 282 -7.08 -13.46 11.49
C SER A 282 -5.79 -13.64 12.30
N GLY A 283 -5.41 -12.63 13.10
CA GLY A 283 -4.25 -12.73 13.99
C GLY A 283 -3.97 -11.42 14.73
N THR A 284 -3.10 -11.48 15.72
CA THR A 284 -2.66 -10.32 16.49
C THR A 284 -1.17 -10.42 16.77
N ALA A 285 -0.49 -9.29 16.92
CA ALA A 285 0.89 -9.27 17.43
C ALA A 285 1.11 -8.09 18.38
N GLY A 286 2.05 -8.27 19.32
CA GLY A 286 2.45 -7.23 20.24
C GLY A 286 1.49 -7.04 21.41
N LYS A 287 1.42 -5.80 21.93
CA LYS A 287 0.56 -5.41 23.06
C LYS A 287 -0.16 -4.12 22.74
N GLY A 288 -1.36 -3.92 23.26
CA GLY A 288 -2.11 -2.71 22.97
C GLY A 288 -3.60 -2.80 23.27
N LYS A 289 -4.26 -1.68 23.05
CA LYS A 289 -5.67 -1.48 23.32
C LYS A 289 -6.36 -1.09 22.02
N LEU A 290 -7.21 -1.96 21.49
CA LEU A 290 -8.11 -1.60 20.39
C LEU A 290 -9.15 -0.64 20.95
N VAL A 291 -9.21 0.57 20.42
CA VAL A 291 -10.15 1.62 20.82
C VAL A 291 -11.20 1.75 19.72
N ILE A 292 -12.46 1.53 20.08
CA ILE A 292 -13.62 1.69 19.21
C ILE A 292 -14.38 2.90 19.73
N ALA A 293 -14.50 3.95 18.92
CA ALA A 293 -15.00 5.25 19.36
C ALA A 293 -15.92 5.90 18.32
N GLN A 294 -17.02 6.47 18.79
CA GLN A 294 -17.90 7.36 18.03
C GLN A 294 -18.20 8.58 18.89
N SER A 295 -17.98 9.77 18.33
CA SER A 295 -18.11 11.04 19.06
C SER A 295 -17.25 11.05 20.35
N ASP A 296 -17.83 11.31 21.51
CA ASP A 296 -17.18 11.32 22.82
C ASP A 296 -17.24 9.95 23.53
N GLN A 297 -17.87 8.95 22.92
CA GLN A 297 -18.05 7.63 23.48
C GLN A 297 -17.00 6.65 22.94
N LEU A 298 -16.44 5.84 23.83
CA LEU A 298 -15.46 4.82 23.45
C LEU A 298 -15.57 3.57 24.30
N VAL A 299 -15.17 2.44 23.71
CA VAL A 299 -14.85 1.20 24.41
C VAL A 299 -13.43 0.80 24.05
N THR A 300 -12.77 0.09 24.96
CA THR A 300 -11.41 -0.38 24.76
C THR A 300 -11.30 -1.86 25.05
N VAL A 301 -10.62 -2.59 24.17
CA VAL A 301 -10.39 -4.03 24.27
C VAL A 301 -8.89 -4.29 24.20
N GLN A 302 -8.36 -5.10 25.13
CA GLN A 302 -6.95 -5.50 25.08
C GLN A 302 -6.76 -6.43 23.89
N ILE A 303 -5.78 -6.18 23.02
CA ILE A 303 -5.61 -7.04 21.83
C ILE A 303 -5.23 -8.46 22.22
N GLU A 304 -4.59 -8.65 23.38
CA GLU A 304 -4.24 -9.95 23.94
C GLU A 304 -5.48 -10.78 24.35
N SER A 305 -6.65 -10.14 24.45
CA SER A 305 -7.91 -10.85 24.72
C SER A 305 -8.65 -11.28 23.45
N LEU A 306 -8.22 -10.79 22.27
CA LEU A 306 -8.81 -11.17 20.99
C LEU A 306 -8.29 -12.54 20.57
N LYS A 307 -9.18 -13.39 20.07
CA LYS A 307 -8.85 -14.73 19.53
C LYS A 307 -8.97 -14.72 18.01
N THR A 308 -8.30 -15.64 17.32
CA THR A 308 -8.58 -15.87 15.90
C THR A 308 -10.05 -16.28 15.71
N GLY A 309 -10.71 -15.73 14.68
CA GLY A 309 -12.13 -15.87 14.42
C GLY A 309 -12.96 -14.66 14.91
N GLU A 310 -14.26 -14.86 15.05
CA GLU A 310 -15.18 -13.79 15.46
C GLU A 310 -15.01 -13.41 16.94
N ASN A 311 -14.82 -12.11 17.19
CA ASN A 311 -14.81 -11.52 18.52
C ASN A 311 -15.97 -10.53 18.62
N SER A 312 -16.94 -10.86 19.47
CA SER A 312 -18.12 -10.03 19.73
C SER A 312 -17.90 -9.13 20.94
N ILE A 313 -18.02 -7.83 20.74
CA ILE A 313 -17.83 -6.78 21.74
C ILE A 313 -19.15 -6.00 21.86
N ARG A 314 -19.74 -6.01 23.06
CA ARG A 314 -20.90 -5.16 23.36
C ARG A 314 -20.43 -3.75 23.65
N LEU A 315 -20.89 -2.78 22.88
CA LEU A 315 -20.62 -1.37 23.09
C LEU A 315 -21.43 -0.88 24.30
N PRO A 316 -20.84 -0.08 25.21
CA PRO A 316 -21.57 0.49 26.36
C PRO A 316 -22.51 1.64 25.96
N PHE A 317 -22.61 1.94 24.67
CA PHE A 317 -23.44 2.97 24.06
C PHE A 317 -24.12 2.44 22.79
N GLN A 318 -25.21 3.07 22.39
CA GLN A 318 -25.81 2.83 21.08
C GLN A 318 -25.11 3.70 20.04
N LEU A 319 -24.82 3.10 18.89
CA LEU A 319 -24.30 3.84 17.75
C LEU A 319 -25.36 4.79 17.21
N THR A 320 -24.89 5.93 16.73
CA THR A 320 -25.63 6.92 15.96
C THR A 320 -25.25 6.83 14.50
N ASP A 321 -26.08 7.39 13.62
CA ASP A 321 -25.77 7.45 12.20
C ASP A 321 -24.45 8.22 11.97
N GLY A 322 -23.55 7.66 11.16
CA GLY A 322 -22.32 8.34 10.78
C GLY A 322 -21.08 7.44 10.81
N ASN A 323 -20.02 7.87 11.49
CA ASN A 323 -18.72 7.21 11.41
C ASN A 323 -18.34 6.55 12.73
N LEU A 324 -17.64 5.42 12.67
CA LEU A 324 -17.07 4.72 13.81
C LEU A 324 -15.56 4.58 13.64
N SER A 325 -14.79 5.21 14.54
CA SER A 325 -13.33 5.17 14.51
C SER A 325 -12.80 3.95 15.27
N ILE A 326 -11.82 3.28 14.68
CA ILE A 326 -11.14 2.12 15.26
C ILE A 326 -9.64 2.37 15.18
N THR A 327 -9.00 2.49 16.34
CA THR A 327 -7.57 2.76 16.45
C THR A 327 -6.91 1.79 17.41
N LEU A 328 -5.58 1.69 17.35
CA LEU A 328 -4.82 0.97 18.36
C LEU A 328 -4.03 1.94 19.24
N LYS A 329 -4.32 1.93 20.54
CA LYS A 329 -3.54 2.65 21.55
C LYS A 329 -2.49 1.72 22.15
N MET A 330 -1.22 2.09 21.99
CA MET A 330 -0.10 1.32 22.51
C MET A 330 0.06 1.47 24.03
N VAL A 331 0.52 0.40 24.70
CA VAL A 331 0.80 0.41 26.15
C VAL A 331 2.04 1.25 26.47
N LYS A 332 3.04 1.21 25.59
CA LYS A 332 4.25 2.04 25.65
C LYS A 332 4.40 2.82 24.34
N PRO A 333 5.03 4.01 24.37
CA PRO A 333 5.38 4.71 23.14
C PRO A 333 6.21 3.80 22.21
N ARG A 334 5.84 3.77 20.92
CA ARG A 334 6.58 3.07 19.85
C ARG A 334 6.90 1.59 20.13
N GLN A 335 5.89 0.82 20.53
CA GLN A 335 5.97 -0.65 20.57
C GLN A 335 5.18 -1.25 19.39
N ILE A 336 5.56 -2.42 18.89
CA ILE A 336 4.73 -3.15 17.92
C ILE A 336 3.42 -3.58 18.59
N GLY A 337 2.33 -3.35 17.89
CA GLY A 337 0.99 -3.79 18.27
C GLY A 337 0.09 -3.70 17.06
N TYR A 338 -0.57 -4.78 16.66
CA TYR A 338 -1.57 -4.73 15.61
C TYR A 338 -2.56 -5.90 15.68
N VAL A 339 -3.74 -5.69 15.09
CA VAL A 339 -4.78 -6.69 14.86
C VAL A 339 -4.97 -6.86 13.37
N VAL A 340 -4.90 -8.09 12.86
CA VAL A 340 -5.24 -8.44 11.48
C VAL A 340 -6.68 -8.93 11.46
N TYR A 341 -7.50 -8.42 10.54
CA TYR A 341 -8.93 -8.71 10.47
C TYR A 341 -9.39 -8.92 9.02
N SER A 342 -10.43 -9.72 8.82
CA SER A 342 -11.00 -10.01 7.50
C SER A 342 -12.27 -9.18 7.22
N LYS A 343 -13.06 -8.90 8.25
CA LYS A 343 -14.29 -8.11 8.21
C LYS A 343 -14.70 -7.61 9.60
N ILE A 344 -15.57 -6.61 9.61
CA ILE A 344 -16.24 -6.11 10.81
C ILE A 344 -17.75 -6.10 10.54
N VAL A 345 -18.56 -6.50 11.52
CA VAL A 345 -20.02 -6.49 11.45
C VAL A 345 -20.57 -5.72 12.64
N ILE A 346 -21.53 -4.84 12.39
CA ILE A 346 -22.23 -4.04 13.41
C ILE A 346 -23.67 -4.54 13.51
N ARG A 347 -24.14 -4.90 14.72
CA ARG A 347 -25.48 -5.47 14.97
C ARG A 347 -26.29 -4.73 16.03
#